data_AF-A0A2T2YAL3-F1
#
_entry.id   AF-A0A2T2YAL3-F1
#
_cell.length_a   1.000
_cell.length_b   1.000
_cell.length_c   1.000
_cell.angle_alpha   90.00
_cell.angle_beta   90.00
_cell.angle_gamma   90.00
#
_symmetry.space_group_name_H-M   'P 1'
#
loop_
_entity.id
_entity.type
_entity.pdbx_description
1 polymer ?
#
loop_
_entity_poly.entity_id
_entity_poly.type
_entity_poly.pdbx_seq_one_letter_code
_entity_poly.pdbx_strand_id
1 'polypeptide(L)'
;MYPLKLAIPKPGNYRVRVSYAEDATIFRSNVNVKGNPFSIPNVIALNGASFEDDTLTTAYYYLYNQQVKALNCPSERVAVVAQLISTIQATVRATGSATICPGDKVILAANFPAGVSFQWQKDDVLIPGATQLTYPATQSGKYSLAVFTGECVLPSTNSIQVTVNALTKPSISVLDTTLLTSSNTSKNQWFLDGVAISGATSATWVAKKAGNYSVMVTNNNCSVVSELVYVFVEEPPIIQNLTLYPNPAISNYIII
;
A
#
# COMPACT_ATOMS: atom_id res chain seq x y z
N MET A 1 -30.51 -30.36 41.78
CA MET A 1 -30.10 -28.99 42.15
C MET A 1 -31.31 -28.09 42.00
N TYR A 2 -31.76 -27.43 43.08
CA TYR A 2 -32.94 -26.56 43.05
C TYR A 2 -32.49 -25.09 43.17
N PRO A 3 -32.72 -24.24 42.15
CA PRO A 3 -32.29 -22.85 42.19
C PRO A 3 -33.25 -22.03 43.06
N LEU A 4 -32.75 -21.50 44.17
CA LEU A 4 -33.55 -20.67 45.08
C LEU A 4 -33.83 -19.25 44.53
N LYS A 5 -33.08 -18.81 43.50
CA LYS A 5 -33.21 -17.50 42.84
C LYS A 5 -33.31 -16.30 43.82
N LEU A 6 -32.60 -16.39 44.95
CA LEU A 6 -32.57 -15.30 45.93
C LEU A 6 -31.79 -14.11 45.35
N ALA A 7 -32.45 -12.97 45.19
CA ALA A 7 -31.80 -11.73 44.78
C ALA A 7 -31.25 -11.01 46.01
N ILE A 8 -29.97 -10.67 45.99
CA ILE A 8 -29.31 -9.87 47.02
C ILE A 8 -29.12 -8.46 46.45
N PRO A 9 -30.02 -7.49 46.74
CA PRO A 9 -30.03 -6.20 46.04
C PRO A 9 -28.91 -5.25 46.47
N LYS A 10 -28.33 -5.43 47.66
CA LYS A 10 -27.24 -4.59 48.20
C LYS A 10 -26.34 -5.39 49.15
N PRO A 11 -25.09 -4.96 49.39
CA PRO A 11 -24.26 -5.55 50.44
C PRO A 11 -24.95 -5.46 51.81
N GLY A 12 -24.87 -6.51 52.62
CA GLY A 12 -25.45 -6.55 53.96
C GLY A 12 -25.65 -7.95 54.51
N ASN A 13 -26.19 -8.01 55.73
CA ASN A 13 -26.54 -9.27 56.39
C ASN A 13 -27.96 -9.68 56.02
N TYR A 14 -28.13 -10.91 55.53
CA TYR A 14 -29.42 -11.47 55.15
C TYR A 14 -29.72 -12.72 55.97
N ARG A 15 -30.99 -12.96 56.28
CA ARG A 15 -31.47 -14.21 56.90
C ARG A 15 -32.33 -14.97 55.90
N VAL A 16 -31.98 -16.24 55.66
CA VAL A 16 -32.84 -17.17 54.92
C VAL A 16 -33.69 -17.91 55.94
N ARG A 17 -35.02 -17.75 55.91
CA ARG A 17 -35.97 -18.48 56.76
C ARG A 17 -36.62 -19.60 55.95
N VAL A 18 -36.67 -20.79 56.52
CA VAL A 18 -37.41 -21.94 55.98
C VAL A 18 -38.71 -22.06 56.75
N SER A 19 -39.83 -22.24 56.05
CA SER A 19 -41.13 -22.55 56.63
C SER A 19 -41.55 -23.95 56.17
N TYR A 20 -42.12 -24.75 57.05
CA TYR A 20 -42.56 -26.11 56.81
C TYR A 20 -43.86 -26.42 57.58
N ALA A 21 -44.58 -27.47 57.18
CA ALA A 21 -45.80 -27.90 57.85
C ALA A 21 -45.49 -28.69 59.13
N GLU A 22 -46.24 -28.39 60.19
CA GLU A 22 -46.30 -28.98 61.53
C GLU A 22 -45.10 -29.83 61.99
N ASP A 23 -45.08 -31.13 61.67
CA ASP A 23 -44.17 -32.13 62.21
C ASP A 23 -42.89 -32.35 61.37
N ALA A 24 -42.79 -31.70 60.22
CA ALA A 24 -41.59 -31.77 59.40
C ALA A 24 -40.42 -31.09 60.12
N THR A 25 -39.32 -31.80 60.34
CA THR A 25 -38.08 -31.17 60.80
C THR A 25 -36.94 -31.51 59.86
N ILE A 26 -36.08 -30.52 59.57
CA ILE A 26 -34.89 -30.69 58.71
C ILE A 26 -33.58 -30.66 59.51
N PHE A 27 -33.64 -30.91 60.82
CA PHE A 27 -32.49 -30.84 61.73
C PHE A 27 -31.56 -32.06 61.62
N ARG A 28 -30.24 -31.83 61.72
CA ARG A 28 -29.23 -32.88 61.94
C ARG A 28 -28.11 -32.40 62.87
N SER A 29 -27.50 -33.35 63.60
CA SER A 29 -26.34 -33.12 64.48
C SER A 29 -25.10 -32.66 63.70
N ASN A 30 -24.29 -31.80 64.32
CA ASN A 30 -23.05 -31.22 63.75
C ASN A 30 -21.77 -31.99 64.14
N VAL A 31 -21.91 -33.12 64.83
CA VAL A 31 -20.78 -33.92 65.28
C VAL A 31 -19.97 -34.37 64.06
N ASN A 32 -18.70 -33.95 63.99
CA ASN A 32 -17.69 -34.24 62.96
C ASN A 32 -17.74 -33.45 61.63
N VAL A 33 -18.45 -32.31 61.56
CA VAL A 33 -18.41 -31.44 60.36
C VAL A 33 -17.19 -30.51 60.39
N LYS A 34 -16.37 -30.52 59.32
CA LYS A 34 -15.22 -29.61 59.14
C LYS A 34 -15.51 -28.59 58.03
N GLY A 35 -15.12 -27.32 58.22
CA GLY A 35 -15.26 -26.25 57.20
C GLY A 35 -16.45 -25.31 57.38
N ASN A 36 -17.10 -25.30 58.55
CA ASN A 36 -18.15 -24.35 58.93
C ASN A 36 -17.57 -23.33 59.94
N PRO A 37 -17.84 -22.01 59.84
CA PRO A 37 -18.58 -21.29 58.79
C PRO A 37 -17.91 -21.35 57.41
N PHE A 38 -18.72 -21.45 56.35
CA PHE A 38 -18.23 -21.38 54.97
C PHE A 38 -18.09 -19.91 54.54
N SER A 39 -16.91 -19.54 54.04
CA SER A 39 -16.67 -18.20 53.52
C SER A 39 -15.87 -18.23 52.21
N ILE A 40 -16.21 -17.29 51.33
CA ILE A 40 -15.35 -16.85 50.24
C ILE A 40 -14.87 -15.44 50.64
N PRO A 41 -13.57 -15.23 50.87
CA PRO A 41 -13.05 -13.96 51.35
C PRO A 41 -13.57 -12.78 50.52
N ASN A 42 -14.09 -11.76 51.20
CA ASN A 42 -14.63 -10.53 50.62
C ASN A 42 -15.87 -10.68 49.70
N VAL A 43 -16.44 -11.89 49.58
CA VAL A 43 -17.60 -12.15 48.70
C VAL A 43 -18.84 -12.57 49.49
N ILE A 44 -18.75 -13.62 50.31
CA ILE A 44 -19.87 -14.11 51.11
C ILE A 44 -19.36 -14.91 52.30
N ALA A 45 -20.05 -14.82 53.44
CA ALA A 45 -19.83 -15.68 54.59
C ALA A 45 -21.18 -16.20 55.11
N LEU A 46 -21.26 -17.52 55.32
CA LEU A 46 -22.38 -18.18 55.97
C LEU A 46 -22.05 -18.36 57.45
N ASN A 47 -22.41 -17.35 58.24
CA ASN A 47 -21.98 -17.23 59.64
C ASN A 47 -22.79 -18.11 60.61
N GLY A 48 -23.93 -18.67 60.20
CA GLY A 48 -24.75 -19.51 61.06
C GLY A 48 -26.17 -19.75 60.56
N ALA A 49 -26.95 -20.50 61.35
CA ALA A 49 -28.39 -20.67 61.22
C ALA A 49 -29.08 -20.05 62.44
N SER A 50 -30.28 -19.48 62.26
CA SER A 50 -31.11 -18.94 63.35
C SER A 50 -32.37 -19.78 63.49
N PHE A 51 -32.79 -20.03 64.73
CA PHE A 51 -34.01 -20.75 65.08
C PHE A 51 -34.69 -19.99 66.22
N GLU A 52 -35.99 -19.70 66.07
CA GLU A 52 -36.77 -18.92 67.07
C GLU A 52 -36.06 -17.65 67.58
N ASP A 53 -35.38 -16.96 66.66
CA ASP A 53 -34.55 -15.77 66.92
C ASP A 53 -33.38 -15.95 67.91
N ASP A 54 -33.11 -17.19 68.32
CA ASP A 54 -31.87 -17.62 68.97
C ASP A 54 -30.80 -17.99 67.93
N THR A 55 -29.56 -17.66 68.22
CA THR A 55 -28.41 -18.01 67.37
C THR A 55 -27.92 -19.38 67.85
N LEU A 56 -28.61 -20.44 67.43
CA LEU A 56 -28.40 -21.78 68.00
C LEU A 56 -26.94 -22.24 67.87
N THR A 57 -26.35 -22.53 69.03
CA THR A 57 -25.05 -23.21 69.19
C THR A 57 -25.18 -24.74 69.07
N THR A 58 -26.40 -25.27 68.92
CA THR A 58 -26.72 -26.71 69.06
C THR A 58 -27.52 -27.33 67.90
N ALA A 59 -27.96 -26.58 66.90
CA ALA A 59 -28.59 -27.13 65.68
C ALA A 59 -28.19 -26.37 64.40
N TYR A 60 -28.14 -27.06 63.25
CA TYR A 60 -27.70 -26.50 61.97
C TYR A 60 -28.48 -27.07 60.77
N TYR A 61 -28.56 -26.32 59.67
CA TYR A 61 -29.14 -26.77 58.38
C TYR A 61 -28.04 -27.15 57.38
N TYR A 62 -28.21 -28.27 56.69
CA TYR A 62 -27.37 -28.56 55.53
C TYR A 62 -27.93 -27.93 54.26
N LEU A 63 -27.16 -27.03 53.67
CA LEU A 63 -27.30 -26.64 52.28
C LEU A 63 -26.21 -27.36 51.48
N TYR A 64 -26.51 -28.51 50.88
CA TYR A 64 -25.54 -29.26 50.08
C TYR A 64 -25.38 -28.66 48.68
N ASN A 65 -24.16 -28.64 48.15
CA ASN A 65 -23.83 -28.25 46.77
C ASN A 65 -24.42 -26.90 46.34
N GLN A 66 -24.35 -25.89 47.22
CA GLN A 66 -24.76 -24.53 46.87
C GLN A 66 -23.81 -23.93 45.83
N GLN A 67 -24.38 -23.36 44.78
CA GLN A 67 -23.66 -22.50 43.85
C GLN A 67 -24.16 -21.08 44.03
N VAL A 68 -23.26 -20.16 44.35
CA VAL A 68 -23.54 -18.73 44.42
C VAL A 68 -23.05 -18.10 43.12
N LYS A 69 -23.94 -17.48 42.36
CA LYS A 69 -23.59 -16.71 41.17
C LYS A 69 -23.82 -15.24 41.46
N ALA A 70 -22.74 -14.46 41.52
CA ALA A 70 -22.86 -13.01 41.52
C ALA A 70 -23.41 -12.57 40.16
N LEU A 71 -24.59 -11.92 40.16
CA LEU A 71 -25.28 -11.62 38.90
C LEU A 71 -24.64 -10.46 38.14
N ASN A 72 -23.97 -9.52 38.84
CA ASN A 72 -23.38 -8.31 38.24
C ASN A 72 -22.16 -7.79 39.05
N CYS A 73 -20.94 -8.26 38.76
CA CYS A 73 -19.70 -7.70 39.35
C CYS A 73 -18.87 -6.92 38.30
N PRO A 74 -19.29 -5.72 37.86
CA PRO A 74 -18.41 -4.87 37.08
C PRO A 74 -17.30 -4.31 37.98
N SER A 75 -16.03 -4.49 37.61
CA SER A 75 -14.93 -3.71 38.19
C SER A 75 -14.93 -2.30 37.58
N GLU A 76 -14.38 -1.32 38.28
CA GLU A 76 -14.05 -0.06 37.64
C GLU A 76 -13.06 -0.32 36.49
N ARG A 77 -13.32 0.29 35.33
CA ARG A 77 -12.39 0.22 34.19
C ARG A 77 -11.29 1.25 34.41
N VAL A 78 -10.04 0.79 34.47
CA VAL A 78 -8.88 1.70 34.45
C VAL A 78 -8.63 2.11 33.00
N ALA A 79 -8.69 3.41 32.73
CA ALA A 79 -8.34 3.93 31.41
C ALA A 79 -6.84 3.72 31.17
N VAL A 80 -6.48 3.08 30.06
CA VAL A 80 -5.09 3.05 29.59
C VAL A 80 -4.84 4.37 28.87
N VAL A 81 -3.95 5.20 29.41
CA VAL A 81 -3.52 6.43 28.73
C VAL A 81 -2.53 6.03 27.64
N ALA A 82 -2.92 6.21 26.38
CA ALA A 82 -1.99 6.07 25.27
C ALA A 82 -0.91 7.16 25.38
N GLN A 83 0.34 6.76 25.59
CA GLN A 83 1.47 7.68 25.46
C GLN A 83 1.71 7.95 23.97
N LEU A 84 1.58 9.21 23.57
CA LEU A 84 2.01 9.68 22.26
C LEU A 84 3.54 9.56 22.20
N ILE A 85 4.04 8.60 21.43
CA ILE A 85 5.47 8.49 21.16
C ILE A 85 5.87 9.70 20.33
N SER A 86 7.01 10.31 20.66
CA SER A 86 7.61 11.41 19.89
C SER A 86 7.66 11.04 18.40
N THR A 87 7.20 11.93 17.52
CA THR A 87 7.08 11.65 16.09
C THR A 87 8.47 11.51 15.47
N ILE A 88 8.83 10.28 15.08
CA ILE A 88 10.05 10.04 14.32
C ILE A 88 9.94 10.74 12.97
N GLN A 89 10.87 11.66 12.72
CA GLN A 89 10.96 12.41 11.47
C GLN A 89 11.81 11.62 10.47
N ALA A 90 11.21 10.62 9.82
CA ALA A 90 11.82 9.95 8.68
C ALA A 90 11.33 10.57 7.37
N THR A 91 12.23 10.95 6.47
CA THR A 91 11.94 11.60 5.19
C THR A 91 12.57 10.85 4.04
N VAL A 92 12.01 11.05 2.85
CA VAL A 92 12.50 10.49 1.58
C VAL A 92 12.73 11.62 0.58
N ARG A 93 13.80 11.52 -0.20
CA ARG A 93 14.06 12.44 -1.32
C ARG A 93 14.56 11.68 -2.55
N ALA A 94 14.32 12.23 -3.74
CA ALA A 94 14.95 11.77 -4.98
C ALA A 94 16.22 12.57 -5.27
N THR A 95 17.28 11.93 -5.75
CA THR A 95 18.50 12.60 -6.23
C THR A 95 18.36 12.91 -7.73
N GLY A 96 17.42 13.79 -8.07
CA GLY A 96 17.11 14.16 -9.45
C GLY A 96 15.61 14.08 -9.75
N SER A 97 15.27 14.08 -11.04
CA SER A 97 13.88 13.92 -11.49
C SER A 97 13.32 12.55 -11.09
N ALA A 98 12.13 12.53 -10.50
CA ALA A 98 11.38 11.30 -10.25
C ALA A 98 10.59 10.82 -11.48
N THR A 99 10.60 11.60 -12.56
CA THR A 99 10.13 11.16 -13.89
C THR A 99 11.33 10.65 -14.67
N ILE A 100 11.32 9.36 -15.01
CA ILE A 100 12.43 8.64 -15.68
C ILE A 100 11.94 7.94 -16.95
N CYS A 101 12.86 7.59 -17.84
CA CYS A 101 12.54 6.82 -19.05
C CYS A 101 12.59 5.31 -18.78
N PRO A 102 11.97 4.48 -19.65
CA PRO A 102 12.08 3.03 -19.53
C PRO A 102 13.55 2.58 -19.54
N GLY A 103 13.93 1.77 -18.55
CA GLY A 103 15.31 1.28 -18.38
C GLY A 103 16.20 2.17 -17.51
N ASP A 104 15.82 3.42 -17.26
CA ASP A 104 16.53 4.31 -16.36
C ASP A 104 16.19 4.02 -14.88
N LYS A 105 16.90 4.71 -13.99
CA LYS A 105 16.64 4.71 -12.55
C LYS A 105 16.79 6.09 -11.93
N VAL A 106 16.01 6.35 -10.90
CA VAL A 106 16.24 7.46 -9.96
C VAL A 106 16.68 6.88 -8.62
N ILE A 107 17.74 7.46 -8.03
CA ILE A 107 18.15 7.06 -6.68
C ILE A 107 17.28 7.81 -5.67
N LEU A 108 16.60 7.07 -4.82
CA LEU A 108 15.90 7.58 -3.65
C LEU A 108 16.82 7.50 -2.45
N ALA A 109 16.78 8.49 -1.57
CA ALA A 109 17.57 8.54 -0.35
C ALA A 109 16.64 8.73 0.86
N ALA A 110 16.89 7.92 1.89
CA ALA A 110 16.22 8.00 3.18
C ALA A 110 17.03 8.89 4.13
N ASN A 111 16.33 9.65 4.97
CA ASN A 111 16.92 10.39 6.08
C ASN A 111 16.04 10.21 7.32
N PHE A 112 16.61 9.71 8.41
CA PHE A 112 15.89 9.36 9.65
C PHE A 112 16.83 9.45 10.86
N PRO A 113 16.30 9.64 12.08
CA PRO A 113 17.10 9.72 13.29
C PRO A 113 17.83 8.40 13.61
N ALA A 114 18.94 8.46 14.34
CA ALA A 114 19.69 7.27 14.74
C ALA A 114 18.85 6.32 15.62
N GLY A 115 19.11 5.01 15.52
CA GLY A 115 18.50 4.00 16.39
C GLY A 115 17.16 3.43 15.91
N VAL A 116 16.69 3.79 14.71
CA VAL A 116 15.54 3.14 14.07
C VAL A 116 16.00 2.23 12.94
N SER A 117 15.23 1.16 12.70
CA SER A 117 15.38 0.37 11.48
C SER A 117 14.25 0.72 10.51
N PHE A 118 14.48 0.52 9.22
CA PHE A 118 13.49 0.84 8.21
C PHE A 118 13.61 -0.11 7.02
N GLN A 119 12.56 -0.12 6.20
CA GLN A 119 12.55 -0.80 4.93
C GLN A 119 11.81 0.04 3.90
N TRP A 120 12.31 0.09 2.67
CA TRP A 120 11.61 0.75 1.58
C TRP A 120 10.31 0.01 1.25
N GLN A 121 9.28 0.78 0.92
CA GLN A 121 8.00 0.27 0.42
C GLN A 121 7.60 1.00 -0.85
N LYS A 122 6.89 0.29 -1.73
CA LYS A 122 6.30 0.79 -2.97
C LYS A 122 4.81 0.51 -2.91
N ASP A 123 4.00 1.55 -3.08
CA ASP A 123 2.52 1.45 -3.06
C ASP A 123 2.02 0.71 -1.80
N ASP A 124 2.58 1.10 -0.65
CA ASP A 124 2.31 0.54 0.68
C ASP A 124 2.67 -0.96 0.86
N VAL A 125 3.45 -1.53 -0.07
CA VAL A 125 3.99 -2.90 0.01
C VAL A 125 5.50 -2.87 0.25
N LEU A 126 5.96 -3.61 1.26
CA LEU A 126 7.39 -3.73 1.59
C LEU A 126 8.18 -4.31 0.41
N ILE A 127 9.32 -3.70 0.09
CA ILE A 127 10.27 -4.21 -0.89
C ILE A 127 11.26 -5.11 -0.15
N PRO A 128 11.27 -6.45 -0.35
CA PRO A 128 12.10 -7.37 0.44
C PRO A 128 13.58 -7.01 0.39
N GLY A 129 14.22 -6.92 1.56
CA GLY A 129 15.65 -6.66 1.69
C GLY A 129 16.10 -5.22 1.40
N ALA A 130 15.18 -4.31 1.05
CA ALA A 130 15.52 -2.92 0.79
C ALA A 130 15.68 -2.12 2.10
N THR A 131 16.80 -2.32 2.79
CA THR A 131 17.13 -1.69 4.08
C THR A 131 18.29 -0.69 3.99
N GLN A 132 18.81 -0.46 2.77
CA GLN A 132 19.89 0.48 2.51
C GLN A 132 19.39 1.93 2.50
N LEU A 133 20.24 2.88 2.89
CA LEU A 133 19.92 4.32 2.91
C LEU A 133 19.48 4.85 1.54
N THR A 134 19.91 4.19 0.47
CA THR A 134 19.53 4.53 -0.90
C THR A 134 18.83 3.37 -1.58
N TYR A 135 17.87 3.69 -2.44
CA TYR A 135 17.15 2.71 -3.25
C TYR A 135 17.09 3.13 -4.73
N PRO A 136 17.56 2.29 -5.68
CA PRO A 136 17.45 2.57 -7.10
C PRO A 136 16.04 2.22 -7.62
N ALA A 137 15.16 3.22 -7.74
CA ALA A 137 13.81 3.03 -8.27
C ALA A 137 13.81 3.03 -9.81
N THR A 138 13.34 1.93 -10.40
CA THR A 138 13.23 1.72 -11.86
C THR A 138 11.79 1.59 -12.35
N GLN A 139 10.82 1.54 -11.43
CA GLN A 139 9.42 1.32 -11.73
C GLN A 139 8.56 2.46 -11.21
N SER A 140 7.48 2.78 -11.93
CA SER A 140 6.45 3.70 -11.46
C SER A 140 5.83 3.21 -10.17
N GLY A 141 5.57 4.12 -9.23
CA GLY A 141 4.94 3.83 -7.95
C GLY A 141 5.24 4.90 -6.90
N LYS A 142 4.51 4.86 -5.80
CA LYS A 142 4.72 5.73 -4.63
C LYS A 142 5.70 5.07 -3.67
N TYR A 143 6.89 5.64 -3.54
CA TYR A 143 7.94 5.13 -2.66
C TYR A 143 7.95 5.88 -1.33
N SER A 144 8.02 5.14 -0.24
CA SER A 144 8.14 5.66 1.13
C SER A 144 8.91 4.66 2.01
N LEU A 145 9.07 4.96 3.29
CA LEU A 145 9.70 4.05 4.25
C LEU A 145 8.66 3.50 5.21
N ALA A 146 8.76 2.22 5.53
CA ALA A 146 8.23 1.64 6.76
C ALA A 146 9.34 1.69 7.82
N VAL A 147 9.12 2.45 8.90
CA VAL A 147 10.06 2.65 10.00
C VAL A 147 9.61 1.81 11.19
N PHE A 148 10.49 0.97 11.71
CA PHE A 148 10.19 0.04 12.78
C PHE A 148 10.71 0.57 14.12
N THR A 149 9.81 0.70 15.09
CA THR A 149 10.12 1.07 16.47
C THR A 149 9.48 0.11 17.45
N GLY A 150 10.26 -0.90 17.88
CA GLY A 150 9.71 -2.03 18.62
C GLY A 150 8.72 -2.79 17.74
N GLU A 151 7.49 -2.95 18.23
CA GLU A 151 6.40 -3.60 17.48
C GLU A 151 5.62 -2.63 16.58
N CYS A 152 5.88 -1.32 16.68
CA CYS A 152 5.19 -0.32 15.87
C CYS A 152 5.86 -0.12 14.51
N VAL A 153 5.03 0.06 13.49
CA VAL A 153 5.45 0.45 12.14
C VAL A 153 4.87 1.83 11.83
N LEU A 154 5.75 2.78 11.54
CA LEU A 154 5.40 4.16 11.20
C LEU A 154 5.81 4.46 9.75
N PRO A 155 4.99 5.17 8.96
CA PRO A 155 5.41 5.62 7.64
C PRO A 155 6.41 6.78 7.75
N SER A 156 7.22 7.00 6.70
CA SER A 156 7.92 8.28 6.53
C SER A 156 6.94 9.45 6.40
N THR A 157 7.37 10.65 6.79
CA THR A 157 6.54 11.87 6.78
C THR A 157 6.13 12.33 5.38
N ASN A 158 6.88 11.88 4.36
CA ASN A 158 6.58 12.13 2.96
C ASN A 158 6.85 10.87 2.11
N SER A 159 6.45 10.94 0.84
CA SER A 159 6.67 9.92 -0.17
C SER A 159 7.11 10.54 -1.49
N ILE A 160 7.76 9.77 -2.35
CA ILE A 160 8.15 10.18 -3.70
C ILE A 160 7.35 9.37 -4.73
N GLN A 161 6.61 10.08 -5.59
CA GLN A 161 5.97 9.48 -6.76
C GLN A 161 7.00 9.34 -7.88
N VAL A 162 7.39 8.11 -8.20
CA VAL A 162 8.22 7.82 -9.37
C VAL A 162 7.30 7.52 -10.55
N THR A 163 7.62 8.10 -11.71
CA THR A 163 6.86 7.92 -12.96
C THR A 163 7.80 7.51 -14.08
N VAL A 164 7.61 6.30 -14.61
CA VAL A 164 8.27 5.84 -15.84
C VAL A 164 7.46 6.33 -17.04
N ASN A 165 8.01 7.26 -17.79
CA ASN A 165 7.37 7.82 -18.98
C ASN A 165 7.61 6.89 -20.19
N ALA A 166 6.79 5.86 -20.30
CA ALA A 166 6.84 4.94 -21.43
C ALA A 166 6.36 5.64 -22.72
N LEU A 167 7.18 5.54 -23.77
CA LEU A 167 6.80 5.98 -25.11
C LEU A 167 6.55 4.77 -25.98
N THR A 168 5.44 4.80 -26.71
CA THR A 168 5.17 3.82 -27.76
C THR A 168 6.18 4.03 -28.88
N LYS A 169 6.83 2.94 -29.32
CA LYS A 169 7.72 2.98 -30.47
C LYS A 169 6.94 3.44 -31.71
N PRO A 170 7.36 4.52 -32.40
CA PRO A 170 6.66 4.99 -33.59
C PRO A 170 6.84 4.02 -34.75
N SER A 171 5.84 3.94 -35.62
CA SER A 171 5.92 3.25 -36.92
C SER A 171 5.89 4.26 -38.06
N ILE A 172 6.53 3.93 -39.17
CA ILE A 172 6.50 4.72 -40.40
C ILE A 172 5.64 3.97 -41.43
N SER A 173 4.67 4.66 -42.02
CA SER A 173 3.99 4.21 -43.24
C SER A 173 4.45 5.03 -44.45
N VAL A 174 4.49 4.39 -45.62
CA VAL A 174 4.87 5.03 -46.89
C VAL A 174 3.64 5.15 -47.78
N LEU A 175 3.33 6.37 -48.19
CA LEU A 175 2.31 6.70 -49.18
C LEU A 175 2.99 7.25 -50.44
N ASP A 176 2.46 6.93 -51.63
CA ASP A 176 2.94 7.47 -52.92
C ASP A 176 4.46 7.38 -53.11
N THR A 177 5.07 6.27 -52.68
CA THR A 177 6.51 5.92 -52.75
C THR A 177 7.49 6.79 -51.96
N THR A 178 7.17 8.05 -51.68
CA THR A 178 8.10 9.03 -51.06
C THR A 178 7.52 9.78 -49.86
N LEU A 179 6.20 9.75 -49.65
CA LEU A 179 5.56 10.42 -48.52
C LEU A 179 5.56 9.49 -47.31
N LEU A 180 6.44 9.79 -46.36
CA LEU A 180 6.52 9.08 -45.09
C LEU A 180 5.57 9.70 -44.08
N THR A 181 4.87 8.86 -43.32
CA THR A 181 3.97 9.27 -42.25
C THR A 181 4.33 8.55 -40.96
N SER A 182 4.59 9.32 -39.90
CA SER A 182 4.78 8.82 -38.55
C SER A 182 3.43 8.46 -37.93
N SER A 183 3.38 7.39 -37.11
CA SER A 183 2.23 7.09 -36.25
C SER A 183 1.95 8.17 -35.20
N ASN A 184 2.89 9.09 -34.98
CA ASN A 184 2.78 10.16 -34.01
C ASN A 184 2.53 11.50 -34.72
N THR A 185 1.52 12.24 -34.25
CA THR A 185 1.12 13.52 -34.87
C THR A 185 2.00 14.71 -34.49
N SER A 186 2.83 14.59 -33.46
CA SER A 186 3.70 15.66 -32.97
C SER A 186 4.97 15.11 -32.32
N LYS A 187 5.93 16.01 -32.04
CA LYS A 187 7.20 15.71 -31.38
C LYS A 187 8.10 14.74 -32.15
N ASN A 188 7.96 14.72 -33.47
CA ASN A 188 8.80 13.92 -34.36
C ASN A 188 10.12 14.64 -34.63
N GLN A 189 11.15 13.87 -34.98
CA GLN A 189 12.35 14.31 -35.65
C GLN A 189 12.74 13.21 -36.64
N TRP A 190 12.76 13.51 -37.94
CA TRP A 190 13.14 12.55 -38.98
C TRP A 190 14.66 12.47 -39.14
N PHE A 191 15.13 11.28 -39.52
CA PHE A 191 16.53 10.95 -39.78
C PHE A 191 16.65 10.28 -41.15
N LEU A 192 17.76 10.53 -41.84
CA LEU A 192 18.19 9.83 -43.04
C LEU A 192 19.57 9.22 -42.76
N ASP A 193 19.68 7.91 -42.90
CA ASP A 193 20.92 7.13 -42.65
C ASP A 193 21.57 7.46 -41.30
N GLY A 194 20.72 7.61 -40.27
CA GLY A 194 21.13 7.92 -38.90
C GLY A 194 21.43 9.40 -38.63
N VAL A 195 21.36 10.28 -39.63
CA VAL A 195 21.59 11.72 -39.49
C VAL A 195 20.27 12.48 -39.42
N ALA A 196 20.11 13.34 -38.41
CA ALA A 196 18.91 14.14 -38.25
C ALA A 196 18.71 15.10 -39.43
N ILE A 197 17.51 15.11 -40.01
CA ILE A 197 17.15 16.03 -41.07
C ILE A 197 16.67 17.34 -40.42
N SER A 198 17.43 18.42 -40.62
CA SER A 198 17.15 19.71 -39.97
C SER A 198 15.72 20.19 -40.25
N GLY A 199 14.98 20.53 -39.19
CA GLY A 199 13.61 21.05 -39.25
C GLY A 199 12.52 20.02 -39.58
N ALA A 200 12.88 18.75 -39.80
CA ALA A 200 11.92 17.69 -40.13
C ALA A 200 11.18 17.20 -38.87
N THR A 201 10.19 17.96 -38.41
CA THR A 201 9.44 17.67 -37.16
C THR A 201 7.95 17.39 -37.35
N SER A 202 7.45 17.57 -38.57
CA SER A 202 6.07 17.26 -38.94
C SER A 202 5.77 15.76 -38.88
N ALA A 203 4.48 15.42 -38.74
CA ALA A 203 4.02 14.02 -38.78
C ALA A 203 4.28 13.35 -40.13
N THR A 204 4.33 14.14 -41.20
CA THR A 204 4.66 13.69 -42.55
C THR A 204 5.99 14.26 -43.01
N TRP A 205 6.68 13.51 -43.87
CA TRP A 205 7.91 13.93 -44.51
C TRP A 205 7.98 13.42 -45.96
N VAL A 206 8.31 14.30 -46.90
CA VAL A 206 8.53 13.91 -48.31
C VAL A 206 10.01 13.61 -48.50
N ALA A 207 10.34 12.33 -48.73
CA ALA A 207 11.69 11.89 -49.02
C ALA A 207 12.18 12.47 -50.35
N LYS A 208 13.38 13.08 -50.34
CA LYS A 208 14.02 13.68 -51.52
C LYS A 208 15.29 12.94 -51.96
N LYS A 209 15.71 11.95 -51.18
CA LYS A 209 16.91 11.15 -51.41
C LYS A 209 16.58 9.70 -51.09
N ALA A 210 17.21 8.77 -51.79
CA ALA A 210 17.16 7.38 -51.40
C ALA A 210 17.95 7.16 -50.09
N GLY A 211 17.50 6.22 -49.26
CA GLY A 211 18.19 5.84 -48.03
C GLY A 211 17.27 5.28 -46.95
N ASN A 212 17.85 5.00 -45.77
CA ASN A 212 17.11 4.50 -44.62
C ASN A 212 16.56 5.64 -43.79
N TYR A 213 15.24 5.75 -43.73
CA TYR A 213 14.55 6.72 -42.91
C TYR A 213 14.14 6.12 -41.57
N SER A 214 14.27 6.91 -40.51
CA SER A 214 13.68 6.65 -39.19
C SER A 214 13.10 7.92 -38.61
N VAL A 215 12.15 7.76 -37.68
CA VAL A 215 11.57 8.87 -36.93
C VAL A 215 11.81 8.66 -35.44
N MET A 216 12.36 9.67 -34.78
CA MET A 216 12.45 9.72 -33.32
C MET A 216 11.27 10.53 -32.78
N VAL A 217 10.63 10.02 -31.73
CA VAL A 217 9.62 10.75 -30.97
C VAL A 217 10.19 11.06 -29.61
N THR A 218 10.16 12.35 -29.22
CA THR A 218 10.66 12.80 -27.92
C THR A 218 9.53 13.35 -27.07
N ASN A 219 9.36 12.86 -25.85
CA ASN A 219 8.37 13.39 -24.91
C ASN A 219 8.87 13.30 -23.46
N ASN A 220 8.75 14.39 -22.71
CA ASN A 220 9.26 14.55 -21.33
C ASN A 220 10.67 13.95 -21.13
N ASN A 221 11.61 14.35 -21.99
CA ASN A 221 13.02 13.92 -22.02
C ASN A 221 13.28 12.44 -22.35
N CYS A 222 12.24 11.66 -22.66
CA CYS A 222 12.39 10.32 -23.22
C CYS A 222 12.32 10.38 -24.74
N SER A 223 13.14 9.56 -25.39
CA SER A 223 13.16 9.45 -26.84
C SER A 223 13.10 7.99 -27.25
N VAL A 224 12.32 7.69 -28.28
CA VAL A 224 12.26 6.37 -28.90
C VAL A 224 12.31 6.54 -30.41
N VAL A 225 13.06 5.65 -31.08
CA VAL A 225 13.25 5.67 -32.54
C VAL A 225 12.45 4.54 -33.17
N SER A 226 11.86 4.78 -34.33
CA SER A 226 11.16 3.76 -35.13
C SER A 226 12.10 2.66 -35.63
N GLU A 227 11.53 1.62 -36.23
CA GLU A 227 12.29 0.78 -37.17
C GLU A 227 12.72 1.60 -38.40
N LEU A 228 13.72 1.11 -39.12
CA LEU A 228 14.19 1.69 -40.38
C LEU A 228 13.21 1.38 -41.52
N VAL A 229 12.96 2.37 -42.38
CA VAL A 229 12.23 2.20 -43.65
C VAL A 229 13.11 2.69 -44.79
N TYR A 230 13.45 1.80 -45.71
CA TYR A 230 14.21 2.18 -46.91
C TYR A 230 13.28 2.83 -47.94
N VAL A 231 13.66 4.01 -48.42
CA VAL A 231 12.96 4.71 -49.51
C VAL A 231 13.86 4.78 -50.72
N PHE A 232 13.30 4.47 -51.88
CA PHE A 232 13.94 4.71 -53.17
C PHE A 232 13.39 6.01 -53.75
N VAL A 233 14.27 6.93 -54.13
CA VAL A 233 13.91 8.16 -54.84
C VAL A 233 14.68 8.15 -56.14
N GLU A 234 13.95 8.16 -57.26
CA GLU A 234 14.56 8.26 -58.59
C GLU A 234 15.09 9.69 -58.76
N GLU A 235 16.41 9.82 -58.89
CA GLU A 235 17.01 11.11 -59.19
C GLU A 235 16.72 11.47 -60.65
N PRO A 236 16.32 12.72 -60.95
CA PRO A 236 16.14 13.13 -62.33
C PRO A 236 17.46 12.93 -63.09
N PRO A 237 17.41 12.51 -64.36
CA PRO A 237 18.62 12.29 -65.14
C PRO A 237 19.47 13.56 -65.16
N ILE A 238 20.71 13.46 -64.69
CA ILE A 238 21.67 14.54 -64.79
C ILE A 238 22.08 14.62 -66.27
N ILE A 239 21.51 15.58 -67.01
CA ILE A 239 21.97 15.85 -68.39
C ILE A 239 23.32 16.57 -68.32
N GLN A 240 24.42 15.82 -68.32
CA GLN A 240 25.76 16.36 -68.55
C GLN A 240 26.10 16.30 -70.05
N ASN A 241 26.67 17.38 -70.59
CA ASN A 241 27.12 17.49 -71.98
C ASN A 241 26.01 17.36 -73.03
N LEU A 242 24.90 18.08 -72.86
CA LEU A 242 23.90 18.22 -73.92
C LEU A 242 24.56 18.84 -75.17
N THR A 243 24.86 18.00 -76.15
CA THR A 243 25.45 18.42 -77.42
C THR A 243 24.35 18.31 -78.48
N LEU A 244 23.80 19.45 -78.88
CA LEU A 244 22.74 19.53 -79.89
C LEU A 244 23.38 19.72 -81.27
N TYR A 245 22.98 18.86 -82.22
CA TYR A 245 23.40 18.97 -83.63
C TYR A 245 22.18 19.12 -84.56
N PRO A 246 22.30 19.91 -85.64
CA PRO A 246 23.46 20.73 -86.00
C PRO A 246 23.59 22.02 -85.15
N ASN A 247 24.83 22.39 -84.86
CA ASN A 247 25.23 23.70 -84.35
C ASN A 247 26.13 24.36 -85.42
N PRO A 248 25.74 25.50 -86.03
CA PRO A 248 24.59 26.35 -85.72
C PRO A 248 23.23 25.74 -86.11
N ALA A 249 22.20 26.01 -85.31
CA ALA A 249 20.84 25.56 -85.57
C ALA A 249 20.06 26.58 -86.41
N ILE A 250 19.26 26.08 -87.35
CA ILE A 250 18.43 26.91 -88.25
C ILE A 250 17.00 27.11 -87.70
N SER A 251 16.63 26.43 -86.60
CA SER A 251 15.31 26.52 -85.95
C SER A 251 15.39 26.12 -84.46
N ASN A 252 14.32 26.34 -83.71
CA ASN A 252 14.22 25.99 -82.29
C ASN A 252 14.14 24.47 -82.10
N TYR A 253 14.89 23.92 -81.13
CA TYR A 253 14.75 22.53 -80.70
C TYR A 253 13.69 22.41 -79.59
N ILE A 254 12.87 21.37 -79.67
CA ILE A 254 12.03 20.91 -78.57
C ILE A 254 12.77 19.72 -77.93
N ILE A 255 13.19 19.88 -76.69
CA ILE A 255 13.71 18.77 -75.87
C ILE A 255 12.49 18.25 -75.09
N ILE A 256 12.03 17.05 -75.44
CA ILE A 256 10.92 16.36 -74.77
C ILE A 256 11.48 15.55 -73.61
#